data_AF-A0A518WCF9-F1
#
_entry.id   AF-A0A518WCF9-F1
#
_cell.length_a   1.000
_cell.length_b   1.000
_cell.length_c   1.000
_cell.angle_alpha   90.00
_cell.angle_beta   90.00
_cell.angle_gamma   90.00
#
_symmetry.space_group_name_H-M   'P 1'
#
loop_
_entity.id
_entity.type
_entity.pdbx_description
1 polymer ?
#
loop_
_entity_poly.entity_id
_entity_poly.type
_entity_poly.pdbx_seq_one_letter_code
_entity_poly.pdbx_strand_id
1 'polypeptide(L)'
;MSFDLSVWALHDGATPEDVRAAVRQCHEGRHGERYPDPRVVAFYRAITATYPDRPAHQGTPWEVSPLHAAADHVALNLVPTCDDQVLLDIERLAGEYDLMLFDPQDGSVYPPPSRLAR
;
A
#
# COMPACT_ATOMS: atom_id res chain seq x y z
N MET A 1 -14.96 -3.64 -0.16
CA MET A 1 -13.76 -4.47 -0.32
C MET A 1 -12.99 -4.34 0.99
N SER A 2 -12.69 -5.44 1.68
CA SER A 2 -11.66 -5.44 2.73
C SER A 2 -10.30 -5.48 2.05
N PHE A 3 -9.31 -4.83 2.63
CA PHE A 3 -7.90 -4.93 2.25
C PHE A 3 -7.14 -5.27 3.53
N ASP A 4 -5.99 -5.91 3.45
CA ASP A 4 -5.18 -6.21 4.64
C ASP A 4 -4.17 -5.10 4.92
N LEU A 5 -3.67 -4.45 3.86
CA LEU A 5 -2.78 -3.29 3.94
C LEU A 5 -2.98 -2.38 2.73
N SER A 6 -2.68 -1.09 2.87
CA SER A 6 -2.55 -0.19 1.72
C SER A 6 -1.43 0.81 1.91
N VAL A 7 -0.74 1.16 0.82
CA VAL A 7 0.35 2.15 0.82
C VAL A 7 -0.07 3.40 0.05
N TRP A 8 0.19 4.57 0.61
CA TRP A 8 -0.35 5.84 0.12
C TRP A 8 0.73 6.88 -0.15
N ALA A 9 0.69 7.45 -1.36
CA ALA A 9 1.45 8.62 -1.73
C ALA A 9 0.65 9.90 -1.44
N LEU A 10 0.96 10.50 -0.30
CA LEU A 10 0.44 11.82 0.05
C LEU A 10 1.52 12.89 -0.09
N HIS A 11 1.06 14.14 0.02
CA HIS A 11 1.92 15.31 0.05
C HIS A 11 2.91 15.27 1.23
N ASP A 12 4.01 15.99 1.09
CA ASP A 12 4.99 16.14 2.16
C ASP A 12 4.32 16.78 3.40
N GLY A 13 4.55 16.20 4.57
CA GLY A 13 3.94 16.64 5.83
C GLY A 13 2.54 16.06 6.09
N ALA A 14 2.03 15.18 5.23
CA ALA A 14 0.75 14.51 5.45
C ALA A 14 0.70 13.76 6.79
N THR A 15 -0.41 13.90 7.50
CA THR A 15 -0.62 13.26 8.80
C THR A 15 -1.32 11.90 8.67
N PRO A 16 -1.32 11.08 9.74
CA PRO A 16 -2.19 9.92 9.83
C PRO A 16 -3.68 10.20 9.55
N GLU A 17 -4.21 11.36 9.94
CA GLU A 17 -5.59 11.74 9.61
C GLU A 17 -5.81 11.91 8.11
N ASP A 18 -4.83 12.48 7.40
CA ASP A 18 -4.91 12.66 5.94
C ASP A 18 -4.99 11.32 5.21
N VAL A 19 -4.22 10.32 5.65
CA VAL A 19 -4.29 8.95 5.12
C VAL A 19 -5.68 8.36 5.35
N ARG A 20 -6.19 8.44 6.58
CA ARG A 20 -7.54 7.96 6.90
C ARG A 20 -8.61 8.68 6.08
N ALA A 21 -8.43 9.97 5.79
CA ALA A 21 -9.34 10.73 4.93
C ALA A 21 -9.28 10.28 3.47
N ALA A 22 -8.08 10.05 2.93
CA ALA A 22 -7.88 9.54 1.58
C ALA A 22 -8.49 8.14 1.39
N VAL A 23 -8.31 7.24 2.36
CA VAL A 23 -8.94 5.91 2.39
C VAL A 23 -10.47 6.02 2.32
N ARG A 24 -11.08 6.89 3.14
CA ARG A 24 -12.54 7.11 3.08
C ARG A 24 -13.00 7.62 1.72
N GLN A 25 -12.27 8.57 1.13
CA GLN A 25 -12.59 9.10 -0.20
C GLN A 25 -12.50 8.00 -1.28
N CYS A 26 -11.47 7.16 -1.23
CA CYS A 26 -11.33 6.00 -2.11
C CYS A 26 -12.52 5.03 -1.99
N HIS A 27 -12.97 4.72 -0.77
CA HIS A 27 -14.15 3.86 -0.58
C HIS A 27 -15.44 4.46 -1.16
N GLU A 28 -15.51 5.78 -1.28
CA GLU A 28 -16.63 6.50 -1.92
C GLU A 28 -16.42 6.67 -3.44
N GLY A 29 -15.35 6.11 -4.01
CA GLY A 29 -15.01 6.22 -5.43
C GLY A 29 -14.48 7.60 -5.83
N ARG A 30 -14.04 8.41 -4.87
CA ARG A 30 -13.49 9.74 -5.09
C ARG A 30 -11.96 9.67 -5.15
N HIS A 31 -11.43 9.80 -6.36
CA HIS A 31 -10.00 9.94 -6.61
C HIS A 31 -9.72 11.28 -7.29
N GLY A 32 -8.60 11.91 -6.95
CA GLY A 32 -8.13 13.05 -7.73
C GLY A 32 -7.67 12.57 -9.11
N GLU A 33 -8.02 13.29 -10.18
CA GLU A 33 -7.40 13.09 -11.50
C GLU A 33 -5.90 13.34 -11.37
N ARG A 34 -5.11 12.27 -11.37
CA ARG A 34 -3.66 12.34 -11.24
C ARG A 34 -3.01 11.29 -12.13
N TYR A 35 -1.89 11.68 -12.72
CA TYR A 35 -0.91 10.72 -13.20
C TYR A 35 -0.47 9.85 -12.01
N PRO A 36 -0.18 8.55 -12.23
CA PRO A 36 0.35 7.69 -11.17
C PRO A 36 1.57 8.32 -10.50
N ASP A 37 1.54 8.45 -9.17
CA ASP A 37 2.67 8.96 -8.39
C ASP A 37 3.87 8.01 -8.62
N PRO A 38 5.05 8.54 -9.00
CA PRO A 38 6.23 7.72 -9.26
C PRO A 38 6.61 6.79 -8.10
N ARG A 39 6.33 7.18 -6.84
CA ARG A 39 6.58 6.37 -5.64
C ARG A 39 5.69 5.13 -5.60
N VAL A 40 4.41 5.30 -5.94
CA VAL A 40 3.43 4.20 -6.04
C VAL A 40 3.84 3.24 -7.14
N VAL A 41 4.25 3.76 -8.30
CA VAL A 41 4.74 2.95 -9.43
C VAL A 41 6.00 2.18 -9.04
N ALA A 42 6.94 2.81 -8.33
CA ALA A 42 8.17 2.17 -7.87
C ALA A 42 7.88 1.06 -6.86
N PHE A 43 7.01 1.32 -5.87
CA PHE A 43 6.55 0.32 -4.92
C PHE A 43 5.91 -0.88 -5.63
N TYR A 44 4.93 -0.62 -6.51
CA TYR A 44 4.24 -1.69 -7.24
C TYR A 44 5.21 -2.56 -8.03
N ARG A 45 6.17 -1.95 -8.74
CA ARG A 45 7.20 -2.69 -9.48
C ARG A 45 8.09 -3.53 -8.57
N ALA A 46 8.52 -2.97 -7.44
CA ALA A 46 9.41 -3.67 -6.52
C ALA A 46 8.72 -4.86 -5.83
N ILE A 47 7.51 -4.66 -5.31
CA ILE A 47 6.79 -5.74 -4.62
C ILE A 47 6.41 -6.85 -5.60
N THR A 48 6.02 -6.52 -6.82
CA THR A 48 5.61 -7.51 -7.83
C THR A 48 6.79 -8.20 -8.53
N ALA A 49 8.01 -7.65 -8.43
CA ALA A 49 9.22 -8.36 -8.84
C ALA A 49 9.52 -9.56 -7.93
N THR A 50 9.24 -9.44 -6.63
CA THR A 50 9.42 -10.51 -5.65
C THR A 50 8.18 -11.42 -5.57
N TYR A 51 6.99 -10.82 -5.57
CA TYR A 51 5.71 -11.49 -5.41
C TYR A 51 4.79 -11.19 -6.61
N PRO A 52 4.89 -11.96 -7.70
CA PRO A 52 4.23 -11.63 -8.96
C PRO A 52 2.72 -11.42 -8.83
N ASP A 53 2.22 -10.27 -9.32
CA ASP A 53 0.80 -9.95 -9.41
C ASP A 53 0.14 -10.63 -10.62
N ARG A 54 -0.16 -11.92 -10.44
CA ARG A 54 -0.77 -12.78 -11.45
C ARG A 54 -1.76 -13.73 -10.78
N PRO A 55 -2.78 -14.23 -11.51
CA PRO A 55 -3.83 -15.07 -10.95
C PRO A 55 -3.29 -16.17 -10.04
N ALA A 56 -3.98 -16.45 -8.94
CA ALA A 56 -3.48 -17.31 -7.87
C ALA A 56 -3.08 -18.72 -8.38
N HIS A 57 -1.79 -19.01 -8.28
CA HIS A 57 -1.21 -20.36 -8.22
C HIS A 57 -0.61 -20.55 -6.82
N GLN A 58 -0.40 -21.80 -6.42
CA GLN A 58 0.27 -22.10 -5.14
C GLN A 58 1.55 -21.27 -5.00
N GLY A 59 1.72 -20.61 -3.85
CA GLY A 59 2.91 -19.83 -3.52
C GLY A 59 2.84 -18.32 -3.80
N THR A 60 1.68 -17.76 -4.17
CA THR A 60 1.48 -16.30 -4.11
C THR A 60 1.05 -15.87 -2.70
N PRO A 61 1.51 -14.72 -2.19
CA PRO A 61 0.97 -14.16 -0.96
C PRO A 61 -0.35 -13.42 -1.16
N TRP A 62 -0.80 -13.23 -2.41
CA TRP A 62 -1.98 -12.45 -2.74
C TRP A 62 -3.27 -13.28 -2.69
N GLU A 63 -4.21 -12.89 -1.83
CA GLU A 63 -5.57 -13.44 -1.80
C GLU A 63 -6.40 -12.93 -2.99
N VAL A 64 -6.14 -11.69 -3.43
CA VAL A 64 -6.79 -11.06 -4.58
C VAL A 64 -5.73 -10.58 -5.57
N SER A 65 -5.84 -11.02 -6.83
CA SER A 65 -5.06 -10.52 -7.96
C SER A 65 -5.98 -10.23 -9.17
N PRO A 66 -5.77 -9.14 -9.92
CA PRO A 66 -4.68 -8.18 -9.78
C PRO A 66 -4.78 -7.34 -8.49
N LEU A 67 -3.64 -6.87 -7.99
CA LEU A 67 -3.61 -5.92 -6.87
C LEU A 67 -4.38 -4.66 -7.24
N HIS A 68 -5.00 -4.02 -6.23
CA HIS A 68 -5.67 -2.74 -6.46
C HIS A 68 -4.63 -1.62 -6.53
N ALA A 69 -4.26 -1.22 -7.75
CA ALA A 69 -3.35 -0.12 -7.99
C ALA A 69 -4.11 1.09 -8.55
N ALA A 70 -4.04 2.21 -7.83
CA ALA A 70 -4.56 3.50 -8.26
C ALA A 70 -3.40 4.50 -8.46
N ALA A 71 -3.74 5.74 -8.81
CA ALA A 71 -2.73 6.77 -9.06
C ALA A 71 -1.94 7.16 -7.80
N ASP A 72 -2.55 7.06 -6.62
CA ASP A 72 -2.02 7.55 -5.34
C ASP A 72 -1.81 6.45 -4.29
N HIS A 73 -2.21 5.21 -4.58
CA HIS A 73 -2.05 4.11 -3.64
C HIS A 73 -2.04 2.74 -4.30
N VAL A 74 -1.55 1.75 -3.55
CA VAL A 74 -1.74 0.33 -3.83
C VAL A 74 -2.38 -0.30 -2.59
N ALA A 75 -3.47 -1.05 -2.78
CA ALA A 75 -4.08 -1.85 -1.74
C ALA A 75 -3.85 -3.35 -1.98
N LEU A 76 -3.48 -4.04 -0.91
CA LEU A 76 -2.97 -5.41 -0.89
C LEU A 76 -3.95 -6.28 -0.13
N ASN A 77 -4.25 -7.45 -0.68
CA ASN A 77 -5.02 -8.51 -0.01
C ASN A 77 -4.09 -9.71 0.14
N LEU A 78 -3.83 -10.11 1.38
CA LEU A 78 -2.90 -11.14 1.76
C LEU A 78 -3.64 -12.43 2.08
N VAL A 79 -3.07 -13.56 1.67
CA VAL A 79 -3.51 -14.85 2.17
C VAL A 79 -3.20 -14.89 3.67
N PRO A 80 -4.13 -15.26 4.57
CA PRO A 80 -3.90 -15.25 6.02
C PRO A 80 -2.72 -16.11 6.50
N THR A 81 -2.26 -17.05 5.68
CA THR A 81 -1.14 -17.95 5.97
C THR A 81 0.15 -17.57 5.25
N CYS A 82 0.24 -16.37 4.65
CA CYS A 82 1.47 -15.93 4.01
C CYS A 82 2.58 -15.72 5.05
N ASP A 83 3.84 -15.95 4.66
CA ASP A 83 4.98 -15.74 5.55
C ASP A 83 5.04 -14.29 6.05
N ASP A 84 5.36 -14.09 7.34
CA ASP A 84 5.55 -12.76 7.96
C ASP A 84 6.56 -11.88 7.18
N GLN A 85 7.49 -12.52 6.46
CA GLN A 85 8.45 -11.84 5.58
C GLN A 85 7.77 -10.95 4.53
N VAL A 86 6.58 -11.31 4.05
CA VAL A 86 5.81 -10.50 3.10
C VAL A 86 5.43 -9.15 3.72
N LEU A 87 5.00 -9.15 4.99
CA LEU A 87 4.66 -7.93 5.73
C LEU A 87 5.90 -7.05 5.93
N LEU A 88 7.03 -7.65 6.30
CA LEU A 88 8.30 -6.95 6.47
C LEU A 88 8.79 -6.31 5.17
N ASP A 89 8.62 -6.99 4.03
CA ASP A 89 8.97 -6.44 2.72
C ASP A 89 8.03 -5.31 2.29
N ILE A 90 6.73 -5.40 2.61
CA ILE A 90 5.77 -4.30 2.38
C ILE A 90 6.17 -3.07 3.19
N GLU A 91 6.44 -3.22 4.49
CA GLU A 91 6.85 -2.13 5.38
C GLU A 91 8.16 -1.49 4.90
N ARG A 92 9.17 -2.31 4.60
CA ARG A 92 10.47 -1.86 4.10
C ARG A 92 10.33 -1.07 2.80
N LEU A 93 9.59 -1.59 1.82
CA LEU A 93 9.39 -0.93 0.53
C LEU A 93 8.54 0.35 0.66
N ALA A 94 7.54 0.37 1.55
CA ALA A 94 6.80 1.58 1.84
C ALA A 94 7.72 2.68 2.41
N GLY A 95 8.62 2.31 3.32
CA GLY A 95 9.67 3.19 3.84
C GLY A 95 10.64 3.68 2.77
N GLU A 96 11.13 2.79 1.91
CA GLU A 96 12.08 3.08 0.83
C GLU A 96 11.53 4.09 -0.19
N TYR A 97 10.24 3.97 -0.53
CA TYR A 97 9.58 4.85 -1.50
C TYR A 97 8.81 6.01 -0.87
N ASP A 98 9.02 6.30 0.42
CA ASP A 98 8.38 7.42 1.13
C ASP A 98 6.83 7.39 1.04
N LEU A 99 6.25 6.20 1.28
CA LEU A 99 4.81 5.96 1.29
C LEU A 99 4.33 5.76 2.73
N MET A 100 3.10 6.22 3.02
CA MET A 100 2.44 5.94 4.30
C MET A 100 1.79 4.56 4.22
N LEU A 101 2.09 3.68 5.17
CA LEU A 101 1.43 2.37 5.27
C LEU A 101 0.20 2.48 6.18
N PHE A 102 -0.94 1.98 5.71
CA PHE A 102 -2.20 1.98 6.45
C PHE A 102 -2.67 0.54 6.69
N ASP A 103 -2.98 0.25 7.95
CA ASP A 103 -3.63 -0.97 8.40
C ASP A 103 -5.13 -0.67 8.64
N PRO A 104 -6.04 -1.17 7.78
CA PRO A 104 -7.47 -0.97 7.95
C PRO A 104 -8.09 -1.79 9.09
N GLN A 105 -7.39 -2.78 9.66
CA GLN A 105 -7.91 -3.63 10.74
C GLN A 105 -8.07 -2.82 12.04
N ASP A 106 -7.11 -1.95 12.35
CA ASP A 106 -7.09 -1.13 13.56
C ASP A 106 -7.05 0.39 13.28
N GLY A 107 -6.88 0.78 12.02
CA GLY A 107 -6.80 2.17 11.59
C GLY A 107 -5.42 2.82 11.79
N SER A 108 -4.41 2.01 12.11
CA SER A 108 -3.03 2.43 12.30
C SER A 108 -2.43 2.93 11.00
N VAL A 109 -1.59 3.97 11.14
CA VAL A 109 -0.84 4.55 10.03
C VAL A 109 0.63 4.59 10.43
N TYR A 110 1.49 3.98 9.61
CA TYR A 110 2.92 3.92 9.80
C TYR A 110 3.60 4.86 8.79
N PRO A 111 4.17 6.00 9.23
CA PRO A 111 4.90 6.89 8.35
C PRO A 111 6.25 6.26 7.95
N PRO A 112 6.79 6.61 6.76
CA PRO A 112 8.11 6.14 6.37
C PRO A 112 9.19 6.67 7.34
N PRO A 113 10.26 5.89 7.63
CA PRO A 113 11.29 6.27 8.61
C PRO A 113 11.94 7.63 8.33
N SER A 114 12.05 8.01 7.05
CA SER A 114 12.53 9.32 6.58
C SER A 114 11.78 10.50 7.19
N ARG A 115 10.52 10.32 7.60
CA ARG A 115 9.65 11.37 8.16
C ARG A 115 9.65 11.41 9.68
N LEU A 116 10.16 10.38 10.35
CA LEU A 116 10.31 10.37 11.82
C LEU A 116 11.58 11.09 12.29
N ALA A 117 12.57 11.23 11.41
CA ALA A 117 13.86 11.86 11.69
C ALA A 117 13.91 13.37 11.39
N ARG A 118 12.78 14.00 11.06
CA ARG A 118 12.67 15.43 10.74
C ARG A 118 12.13 16.25 11.89
#